data_AF-A0A3N5MD84-F1
#
_entry.id   AF-A0A3N5MD84-F1
#
_cell.length_a   1.000
_cell.length_b   1.000
_cell.length_c   1.000
_cell.angle_alpha   90.00
_cell.angle_beta   90.00
_cell.angle_gamma   90.00
#
_symmetry.space_group_name_H-M   'P 1'
#
loop_
_entity.id
_entity.type
_entity.pdbx_description
1 polymer ?
#
loop_
_entity_poly.entity_id
_entity_poly.type
_entity_poly.pdbx_seq_one_letter_code
_entity_poly.pdbx_strand_id
1 'polypeptide(L)'
;MKRRLDLVHAGWKLLAVTVIFLAVIPGLARLGGWLLANTGREWSALSIAGQVSFAFGLVLLAVFIALVVAEQVQDHLFDVSYRKRRKRKLEAGNGSYECQFCGSRKLTAADRECPVCGREVN
;
A
#
# COMPACT_ATOMS: atom_id res chain seq x y z
N MET A 1 6.80 -16.91 -0.81
CA MET A 1 6.25 -15.88 0.10
C MET A 1 4.87 -15.51 -0.44
N LYS A 2 3.84 -15.52 0.40
CA LYS A 2 2.47 -15.18 0.01
C LYS A 2 2.23 -13.70 0.32
N ARG A 3 1.63 -12.94 -0.60
CA ARG A 3 1.25 -11.54 -0.36
C ARG A 3 0.22 -11.52 0.78
N ARG A 4 0.49 -10.76 1.85
CA ARG A 4 -0.34 -10.73 3.07
C ARG A 4 -1.19 -9.45 3.15
N LEU A 5 -0.70 -8.33 2.63
CA LEU A 5 -1.45 -7.09 2.48
C LEU A 5 -1.68 -6.76 1.01
N ASP A 6 -2.90 -6.32 0.71
CA ASP A 6 -3.28 -5.69 -0.56
C ASP A 6 -4.02 -4.41 -0.20
N LEU A 7 -3.26 -3.31 -0.08
CA LEU A 7 -3.82 -2.01 0.28
C LEU A 7 -4.43 -1.31 -0.94
N VAL A 8 -4.24 -1.84 -2.15
CA VAL A 8 -4.79 -1.27 -3.39
C VAL A 8 -6.31 -1.32 -3.38
N HIS A 9 -6.91 -2.43 -2.94
CA HIS A 9 -8.37 -2.59 -2.93
C HIS A 9 -9.07 -2.04 -1.67
N ALA A 10 -8.40 -2.12 -0.51
CA ALA A 10 -9.00 -1.74 0.78
C ALA A 10 -8.53 -0.38 1.31
N GLY A 11 -7.37 0.12 0.85
CA GLY A 11 -6.74 1.33 1.36
C GLY A 11 -7.56 2.60 1.11
N TRP A 12 -8.29 2.68 -0.01
CA TRP A 12 -9.14 3.84 -0.29
C TRP A 12 -10.28 4.00 0.73
N LYS A 13 -10.85 2.89 1.23
CA LYS A 13 -11.89 2.91 2.26
C LYS A 13 -11.33 3.42 3.58
N LEU A 14 -10.15 2.92 3.97
CA LEU A 14 -9.48 3.35 5.20
C LEU A 14 -9.06 4.83 5.13
N LEU A 15 -8.55 5.26 3.98
CA LEU A 15 -8.19 6.65 3.72
C LEU A 15 -9.42 7.57 3.80
N ALA A 16 -10.54 7.18 3.18
CA ALA A 16 -11.77 7.94 3.24
C ALA A 16 -12.26 8.13 4.68
N VAL A 17 -12.29 7.05 5.49
CA VAL A 17 -12.66 7.13 6.91
C VAL A 17 -11.70 8.03 7.68
N THR A 18 -10.40 7.91 7.44
CA THR A 18 -9.38 8.76 8.08
C THR A 18 -9.62 10.24 7.79
N VAL A 19 -9.87 10.60 6.53
CA VAL A 19 -10.14 11.99 6.10
C VAL A 19 -11.42 12.53 6.75
N ILE A 20 -12.46 11.71 6.88
CA ILE A 20 -13.72 12.12 7.52
C ILE A 20 -13.47 12.53 8.97
N PHE A 21 -12.79 11.70 9.75
CA PHE A 21 -12.53 11.98 11.16
C PHE A 21 -11.49 13.09 11.38
N LEU A 22 -10.51 13.21 10.49
CA LEU A 22 -9.42 14.18 10.60
C LEU A 22 -9.83 15.58 10.13
N ALA A 23 -10.61 15.70 9.07
CA ALA A 23 -10.88 16.97 8.40
C ALA A 23 -12.37 17.32 8.34
N VAL A 24 -13.23 16.37 7.95
CA VAL A 24 -14.65 16.66 7.69
C VAL A 24 -15.39 16.97 8.99
N ILE A 25 -15.36 16.07 9.97
CA ILE A 25 -16.07 16.24 11.24
C ILE A 25 -15.53 17.45 12.02
N PRO A 26 -14.21 17.62 12.21
CA PRO A 26 -13.68 18.79 12.91
C PRO A 26 -13.95 20.10 12.15
N GLY A 27 -13.89 20.06 10.80
CA GLY A 27 -14.20 21.20 9.95
C GLY A 27 -15.65 21.64 10.06
N LEU A 28 -16.60 20.70 10.03
CA LEU A 28 -18.02 20.96 10.23
C LEU A 28 -18.33 21.47 11.63
N ALA A 29 -17.70 20.90 12.66
CA ALA A 29 -17.84 21.37 14.04
C ALA A 29 -17.35 22.83 14.18
N ARG A 30 -16.24 23.17 13.54
CA ARG A 30 -15.69 24.53 13.55
C ARG A 30 -16.57 25.51 12.76
N LEU A 31 -17.07 25.09 11.59
CA LEU A 31 -17.97 25.91 10.76
C LEU A 31 -19.32 26.17 11.43
N GLY A 32 -19.90 25.13 12.05
CA GLY A 32 -21.13 25.26 12.85
C GLY A 32 -20.92 26.21 14.04
N GLY A 33 -19.77 26.09 14.73
CA GLY A 33 -19.39 27.01 15.79
C GLY A 33 -19.28 28.46 15.31
N TRP A 34 -18.71 28.70 14.12
CA TRP A 34 -18.62 30.04 13.55
C TRP A 34 -19.98 30.62 13.16
N LEU A 35 -20.83 29.85 12.48
CA LEU A 35 -22.17 30.29 12.04
C LEU A 35 -23.08 30.68 13.21
N LEU A 36 -22.96 29.96 14.32
CA LEU A 36 -23.84 30.10 15.46
C LEU A 36 -23.18 30.87 16.63
N ALA A 37 -21.94 31.33 16.49
CA ALA A 37 -21.28 32.22 17.45
C ALA A 37 -22.10 33.50 17.74
N ASN A 38 -22.93 33.94 16.78
CA ASN A 38 -23.83 35.08 16.94
C ASN A 38 -25.06 34.80 17.83
N THR A 39 -25.29 33.56 18.26
CA THR A 39 -26.51 33.17 19.02
C THR A 39 -26.31 33.04 20.53
N GLY A 40 -25.11 33.31 21.07
CA GLY A 40 -24.85 33.37 22.52
C GLY A 40 -25.00 32.04 23.28
N ARG A 41 -25.18 30.91 22.59
CA ARG A 41 -25.30 29.57 23.19
C ARG A 41 -23.91 28.96 23.43
N GLU A 42 -23.70 28.23 24.52
CA GLU A 42 -22.39 27.64 24.84
C GLU A 42 -21.99 26.50 23.88
N TRP A 43 -20.77 26.58 23.33
CA TRP A 43 -20.22 25.71 22.27
C TRP A 43 -19.31 24.59 22.76
N SER A 44 -19.21 24.40 24.08
CA SER A 44 -18.24 23.50 24.71
C SER A 44 -18.35 22.07 24.16
N ALA A 45 -19.57 21.52 24.08
CA ALA A 45 -19.81 20.16 23.61
C ALA A 45 -19.39 19.91 22.15
N LEU A 46 -19.68 20.85 21.23
CA LEU A 46 -19.35 20.70 19.81
C LEU A 46 -17.84 20.79 19.57
N SER A 47 -17.16 21.66 20.33
CA SER A 47 -15.70 21.80 20.25
C SER A 47 -14.98 20.56 20.78
N ILE A 48 -15.47 19.97 21.87
CA ILE A 48 -14.94 18.73 22.46
C ILE A 48 -15.13 17.57 21.47
N ALA A 49 -16.32 17.43 20.89
CA ALA A 49 -16.59 16.40 19.89
C ALA A 49 -15.66 16.53 18.66
N GLY A 50 -15.40 17.76 18.20
CA GLY A 50 -14.44 18.03 17.12
C GLY A 50 -13.00 17.64 17.47
N GLN A 51 -12.54 17.96 18.68
CA GLN A 51 -11.20 17.59 19.15
C GLN A 51 -11.03 16.08 19.31
N VAL A 52 -12.02 15.39 19.86
CA VAL A 52 -12.03 13.93 20.01
C VAL A 52 -12.02 13.26 18.63
N SER A 53 -12.83 13.73 17.69
CA SER A 53 -12.81 13.24 16.31
C SER A 53 -11.45 13.43 15.65
N PHE A 54 -10.83 14.61 15.83
CA PHE A 54 -9.52 14.91 15.28
C PHE A 54 -8.44 13.98 15.84
N ALA A 55 -8.42 13.79 17.16
CA ALA A 55 -7.50 12.87 17.82
C ALA A 55 -7.67 11.43 17.31
N PHE A 56 -8.91 10.98 17.14
CA PHE A 56 -9.20 9.68 16.55
C PHE A 56 -8.73 9.58 15.09
N GLY A 57 -8.93 10.63 14.29
CA GLY A 57 -8.42 10.74 12.92
C GLY A 57 -6.90 10.61 12.85
N LEU A 58 -6.15 11.20 13.80
CA LEU A 58 -4.69 11.06 13.87
C LEU A 58 -4.25 9.63 14.16
N VAL A 59 -4.96 8.93 15.05
CA VAL A 59 -4.68 7.51 15.33
C VAL A 59 -4.92 6.66 14.09
N LEU A 60 -6.04 6.88 13.39
CA LEU A 60 -6.32 6.19 12.13
C LEU A 60 -5.26 6.48 11.05
N LEU A 61 -4.81 7.73 10.97
CA LEU A 61 -3.75 8.13 10.04
C LEU A 61 -2.42 7.42 10.35
N ALA A 62 -2.03 7.34 11.62
CA ALA A 62 -0.83 6.63 12.04
C ALA A 62 -0.89 5.14 11.67
N VAL A 63 -2.05 4.49 11.90
CA VAL A 63 -2.29 3.10 11.50
C VAL A 63 -2.22 2.95 9.97
N PHE A 64 -2.82 3.87 9.22
CA PHE A 64 -2.77 3.84 7.75
C PHE A 64 -1.34 3.94 7.23
N ILE A 65 -0.54 4.89 7.76
CA ILE A 65 0.88 5.04 7.40
C ILE A 65 1.65 3.76 7.72
N ALA A 66 1.44 3.16 8.88
CA ALA A 66 2.10 1.91 9.25
C ALA A 66 1.78 0.77 8.27
N LEU A 67 0.53 0.67 7.81
CA LEU A 67 0.12 -0.31 6.80
C LEU A 67 0.78 -0.07 5.44
N VAL A 68 0.87 1.20 5.00
CA VAL A 68 1.56 1.57 3.75
C VAL A 68 3.05 1.21 3.83
N VAL A 69 3.72 1.53 4.93
CA VAL A 69 5.13 1.17 5.14
C VAL A 69 5.29 -0.36 5.12
N ALA A 70 4.40 -1.09 5.77
CA ALA A 70 4.44 -2.56 5.75
C ALA A 70 4.28 -3.14 4.34
N GLU A 71 3.40 -2.57 3.51
CA GLU A 71 3.25 -2.96 2.10
C GLU A 71 4.52 -2.67 1.29
N GLN A 72 5.11 -1.48 1.45
CA GLN A 72 6.36 -1.12 0.76
C GLN A 72 7.52 -2.05 1.14
N VAL A 73 7.63 -2.43 2.42
CA VAL A 73 8.64 -3.40 2.87
C VAL A 73 8.38 -4.77 2.26
N GLN A 74 7.13 -5.22 2.19
CA GLN A 74 6.78 -6.48 1.53
C GLN A 74 7.17 -6.47 0.05
N ASP A 75 6.83 -5.41 -0.68
CA ASP A 75 7.16 -5.27 -2.10
C ASP A 75 8.68 -5.23 -2.32
N HIS A 76 9.43 -4.55 -1.47
CA HIS A 76 10.89 -4.57 -1.51
C HIS A 76 11.47 -5.98 -1.29
N LEU A 77 10.96 -6.71 -0.28
CA LEU A 77 11.39 -8.09 -0.02
C LEU A 77 11.07 -9.03 -1.19
N PHE A 78 9.94 -8.82 -1.87
CA PHE A 78 9.59 -9.54 -3.09
C PHE A 78 10.59 -9.24 -4.21
N ASP A 79 10.90 -7.97 -4.48
CA ASP A 79 11.86 -7.61 -5.54
C ASP A 79 13.25 -8.19 -5.25
N VAL A 80 13.75 -8.07 -4.02
CA VAL A 80 15.04 -8.65 -3.62
C VAL A 80 15.03 -10.18 -3.80
N SER A 81 13.97 -10.85 -3.37
CA SER A 81 13.84 -12.31 -3.51
C SER A 81 13.73 -12.74 -4.97
N TYR A 82 13.10 -11.92 -5.81
CA TYR A 82 12.98 -12.16 -7.24
C TYR A 82 14.34 -11.95 -7.92
N ARG A 83 15.05 -10.85 -7.63
CA ARG A 83 16.41 -10.57 -8.13
C ARG A 83 17.40 -11.68 -7.78
N LYS A 84 17.37 -12.20 -6.53
CA LYS A 84 18.23 -13.31 -6.09
C LYS A 84 17.99 -14.60 -6.88
N ARG A 85 16.76 -14.83 -7.35
CA ARG A 85 16.37 -16.02 -8.13
C ARG A 85 16.34 -15.78 -9.63
N ARG A 86 16.52 -14.54 -10.10
CA ARG A 86 16.37 -14.14 -11.51
C ARG A 86 17.41 -14.78 -12.44
N LYS A 87 18.55 -15.21 -11.89
CA LYS A 87 19.56 -15.97 -12.64
C LYS A 87 19.22 -17.45 -12.80
N ARG A 88 18.21 -18.00 -12.11
CA ARG A 88 17.86 -19.42 -12.23
C ARG A 88 16.90 -19.65 -13.37
N LYS A 89 17.14 -20.69 -14.16
CA LYS A 89 16.17 -21.22 -15.11
C LYS A 89 15.03 -21.90 -14.32
N LEU A 90 13.78 -21.59 -14.62
CA LEU A 90 12.64 -22.34 -14.08
C LEU A 90 12.16 -23.35 -15.12
N GLU A 91 11.98 -24.60 -14.73
CA GLU A 91 11.36 -25.59 -15.64
C GLU A 91 9.91 -25.21 -15.92
N ALA A 92 9.60 -25.00 -17.19
CA ALA A 92 8.26 -24.67 -17.68
C ALA A 92 7.49 -25.90 -18.17
N GLY A 93 8.08 -27.10 -18.03
CA GLY A 93 7.55 -28.38 -18.52
C GLY A 93 8.06 -28.74 -19.93
N ASN A 94 7.95 -30.02 -20.30
CA ASN A 94 8.37 -30.55 -21.61
C ASN A 94 9.85 -30.29 -21.97
N GLY A 95 10.74 -30.25 -20.99
CA GLY A 95 12.18 -29.97 -21.20
C GLY A 95 12.50 -28.51 -21.54
N SER A 96 11.51 -27.61 -21.49
CA SER A 96 11.68 -26.18 -21.71
C SER A 96 11.90 -25.43 -20.39
N TYR A 97 12.69 -24.37 -20.45
CA TYR A 97 12.99 -23.51 -19.32
C TYR A 97 12.54 -22.07 -19.59
N GLU A 98 12.13 -21.38 -18.52
CA GLU A 98 11.70 -19.99 -18.54
C GLU A 98 12.78 -19.05 -18.03
N CYS A 99 13.07 -18.00 -18.80
CA CYS A 99 13.93 -16.90 -18.40
C CYS A 99 13.24 -16.02 -17.36
N GLN A 100 13.77 -15.94 -16.15
CA GLN A 100 13.23 -15.02 -15.14
C GLN A 100 13.54 -13.53 -15.41
N PHE A 101 14.33 -13.21 -16.45
CA PHE A 101 14.56 -11.81 -16.84
C PHE A 101 13.51 -11.27 -17.82
N CYS A 102 13.06 -12.08 -18.78
CA CYS A 102 12.19 -11.63 -19.88
C CYS A 102 10.95 -12.51 -20.09
N GLY A 103 10.78 -13.59 -19.32
CA GLY A 103 9.65 -14.53 -19.45
C GLY A 103 9.73 -15.46 -20.67
N SER A 104 10.82 -15.45 -21.44
CA SER A 104 10.98 -16.34 -22.59
C SER A 104 11.07 -17.80 -22.17
N ARG A 105 10.25 -18.67 -22.79
CA ARG A 105 10.28 -20.14 -22.61
C ARG A 105 11.16 -20.88 -23.61
N LYS A 106 11.98 -20.14 -24.37
CA LYS A 106 12.86 -20.71 -25.42
C LYS A 106 14.19 -21.23 -24.88
N LEU A 107 14.36 -21.33 -23.55
CA LEU A 107 15.59 -21.85 -22.97
C LEU A 107 15.58 -23.37 -22.88
N THR A 108 16.75 -23.95 -23.09
CA THR A 108 17.06 -25.35 -22.86
C THR A 108 17.98 -25.50 -21.64
N ALA A 109 18.14 -26.74 -21.15
CA ALA A 109 19.00 -27.02 -20.01
C ALA A 109 20.47 -26.59 -20.23
N ALA A 110 20.95 -26.65 -21.47
CA ALA A 110 22.34 -26.36 -21.84
C ALA A 110 22.65 -24.86 -21.96
N ASP A 111 21.64 -24.01 -22.16
CA ASP A 111 21.83 -22.58 -22.46
C ASP A 111 22.34 -21.80 -21.25
N ARG A 112 23.53 -21.20 -21.32
CA ARG A 112 24.08 -20.33 -20.26
C ARG A 112 23.60 -18.88 -20.36
N GLU A 113 23.01 -18.52 -21.49
CA GLU A 113 22.47 -17.19 -21.76
C GLU A 113 21.11 -17.30 -22.43
N CYS A 114 20.22 -16.34 -22.16
CA CYS A 114 18.91 -16.30 -22.79
C CYS A 114 19.02 -15.79 -24.24
N PRO A 115 18.54 -16.54 -25.25
CA PRO A 115 18.62 -16.13 -26.66
C PRO A 115 17.75 -14.92 -27.01
N VAL A 116 16.84 -14.51 -26.11
CA VAL A 116 15.92 -13.38 -26.35
C VAL A 116 16.43 -12.08 -25.72
N CYS A 117 16.99 -12.15 -24.51
CA CYS A 117 17.41 -10.94 -23.78
C CYS A 117 18.93 -10.86 -23.51
N GLY A 118 19.71 -11.86 -23.92
CA GLY A 118 21.17 -11.90 -23.78
C GLY A 118 21.68 -11.92 -22.33
N ARG A 119 20.81 -12.21 -21.36
CA ARG A 119 21.18 -12.29 -19.93
C ARG A 119 21.69 -13.69 -19.60
N GLU A 120 22.76 -13.76 -18.83
CA GLU A 120 23.23 -15.02 -18.22
C GLU A 120 22.16 -15.65 -17.31
N VAL A 121 22.02 -16.96 -17.45
CA VAL A 121 21.11 -17.81 -16.71
C VAL A 121 21.81 -19.13 -16.34
N ASN A 122 21.82 -19.43 -15.04
CA ASN A 122 22.41 -20.62 -14.44
C ASN A 122 21.36 -21.70 -14.22
#